data_AF-A0A7C1JNW2-F1
#
_entry.id   AF-A0A7C1JNW2-F1
#
_cell.length_a   1.000
_cell.length_b   1.000
_cell.length_c   1.000
_cell.angle_alpha   90.00
_cell.angle_beta   90.00
_cell.angle_gamma   90.00
#
_symmetry.space_group_name_H-M   'P 1'
#
loop_
_entity.id
_entity.type
_entity.pdbx_description
1 polymer ?
#
loop_
_entity_poly.entity_id
_entity_poly.type
_entity_poly.pdbx_seq_one_letter_code
_entity_poly.pdbx_strand_id
1 'polypeptide(L)'
;MKVDIKEAVAYFKSNQETIPVGTIRKGDYAFAIKPEEHLYLVVEKAGKGIFLARLAPDLLRVKPLAPDKEQEARLYARQRLAQAGLL
;
A
#
# COMPACT_ATOMS: atom_id res chain seq x y z
N MET A 1 2.87 -9.62 -17.40
CA MET A 1 4.09 -8.99 -16.86
C MET A 1 3.98 -8.99 -15.33
N LYS A 2 5.00 -9.45 -14.61
CA LYS A 2 4.97 -9.53 -13.13
C LYS A 2 5.35 -8.16 -12.58
N VAL A 3 4.43 -7.50 -11.88
CA VAL A 3 4.70 -6.19 -11.27
C VAL A 3 5.77 -6.34 -10.19
N ASP A 4 6.84 -5.56 -10.28
CA ASP A 4 7.87 -5.51 -9.25
C ASP A 4 7.66 -4.34 -8.27
N ILE A 5 8.48 -4.30 -7.22
CA ILE A 5 8.35 -3.27 -6.18
C ILE A 5 8.59 -1.86 -6.72
N LYS A 6 9.47 -1.68 -7.72
CA LYS A 6 9.77 -0.36 -8.30
C LYS A 6 8.60 0.15 -9.12
N GLU A 7 8.01 -0.71 -9.94
CA GLU A 7 6.81 -0.40 -10.72
C GLU A 7 5.63 -0.04 -9.81
N ALA A 8 5.44 -0.80 -8.72
CA ALA A 8 4.41 -0.51 -7.75
C ALA A 8 4.63 0.82 -7.01
N VAL A 9 5.87 1.15 -6.65
CA VAL A 9 6.18 2.44 -6.01
C VAL A 9 6.04 3.60 -6.99
N ALA A 10 6.42 3.41 -8.26
CA ALA A 10 6.15 4.40 -9.32
C ALA A 10 4.64 4.63 -9.49
N TYR A 11 3.84 3.56 -9.51
CA TYR A 11 2.38 3.67 -9.56
C TYR A 11 1.83 4.42 -8.33
N PHE A 12 2.29 4.08 -7.12
CA PHE A 12 1.92 4.81 -5.90
C PHE A 12 2.26 6.29 -6.00
N LYS A 13 3.47 6.64 -6.47
CA LYS A 13 3.93 8.03 -6.62
C LYS A 13 3.05 8.81 -7.60
N SER A 14 2.69 8.21 -8.73
CA SER A 14 1.86 8.85 -9.75
C SER A 14 0.39 8.98 -9.36
N ASN A 15 -0.10 8.15 -8.42
CA ASN A 15 -1.52 8.09 -8.03
C ASN A 15 -1.71 8.38 -6.53
N GLN A 16 -0.77 9.06 -5.89
CA GLN A 16 -0.69 9.13 -4.42
C GLN A 16 -1.97 9.67 -3.76
N GLU A 17 -2.69 10.56 -4.43
CA GLU A 17 -3.92 11.16 -3.89
C GLU A 17 -5.14 10.25 -4.05
N THR A 18 -5.22 9.51 -5.16
CA THR A 18 -6.40 8.76 -5.59
C THR A 18 -6.32 7.26 -5.38
N ILE A 19 -5.11 6.74 -5.13
CA ILE A 19 -4.89 5.30 -4.94
C ILE A 19 -5.72 4.79 -3.74
N PRO A 20 -6.56 3.74 -3.93
CA PRO A 20 -7.32 3.18 -2.83
C PRO A 20 -6.36 2.65 -1.76
N VAL A 21 -6.60 3.06 -0.52
CA VAL A 21 -5.84 2.60 0.64
C VAL A 21 -6.78 1.98 1.66
N GLY A 22 -6.32 0.89 2.25
CA GLY A 22 -6.97 0.29 3.40
C GLY A 22 -5.96 -0.21 4.41
N THR A 23 -6.48 -0.85 5.46
CA THR A 23 -5.68 -1.53 6.47
C THR A 23 -5.85 -3.04 6.36
N ILE A 24 -4.76 -3.76 6.59
CA ILE A 24 -4.78 -5.22 6.70
C ILE A 24 -4.60 -5.65 8.17
N ARG A 25 -4.55 -6.96 8.44
CA ARG A 25 -4.29 -7.48 9.79
C ARG A 25 -3.04 -6.81 10.38
N LYS A 26 -3.10 -6.47 11.67
CA LYS A 26 -2.07 -5.71 12.43
C LYS A 26 -1.98 -4.20 12.14
N GLY A 27 -2.84 -3.67 11.27
CA GLY A 27 -2.95 -2.23 11.03
C GLY A 27 -2.00 -1.69 9.95
N ASP A 28 -1.30 -2.56 9.23
CA ASP A 28 -0.44 -2.17 8.11
C ASP A 28 -1.28 -1.58 6.98
N TYR A 29 -0.70 -0.62 6.24
CA TYR A 29 -1.38 0.04 5.14
C TYR A 29 -1.18 -0.73 3.85
N ALA A 30 -2.26 -0.91 3.10
CA ALA A 30 -2.27 -1.59 1.81
C ALA A 30 -2.84 -0.65 0.75
N PHE A 31 -2.02 -0.35 -0.26
CA PHE A 31 -2.35 0.51 -1.40
C PHE A 31 -2.61 -0.36 -2.62
N ALA A 32 -3.77 -0.22 -3.24
CA ALA A 32 -4.17 -1.07 -4.36
C ALA A 32 -3.43 -0.68 -5.64
N ILE A 33 -2.45 -1.49 -6.04
CA ILE A 33 -1.63 -1.27 -7.25
C ILE A 33 -2.35 -1.82 -8.49
N LYS A 34 -2.93 -3.02 -8.34
CA LYS A 34 -3.84 -3.62 -9.32
C LYS A 34 -5.02 -4.24 -8.59
N PRO A 35 -6.10 -3.48 -8.36
CA PRO A 35 -7.28 -3.97 -7.65
C PRO A 35 -7.85 -5.26 -8.23
N GLU A 36 -7.84 -5.40 -9.56
CA GLU A 36 -8.35 -6.55 -10.32
C GLU A 36 -7.52 -7.83 -10.13
N GLU A 37 -6.22 -7.69 -9.85
CA GLU A 37 -5.34 -8.82 -9.49
C GLU A 37 -5.19 -8.99 -7.97
N HIS A 38 -5.95 -8.21 -7.19
CA HIS A 38 -5.80 -8.09 -5.74
C HIS A 38 -4.36 -7.81 -5.30
N LEU A 39 -3.60 -7.04 -6.09
CA LEU A 39 -2.20 -6.72 -5.80
C LEU A 39 -2.08 -5.40 -5.06
N TYR A 40 -1.42 -5.44 -3.91
CA TYR A 40 -1.25 -4.31 -3.02
C TYR A 40 0.22 -4.06 -2.71
N LEU A 41 0.59 -2.78 -2.64
CA LEU A 41 1.79 -2.31 -1.97
C LEU A 41 1.49 -2.19 -0.49
N VAL A 42 2.17 -3.00 0.32
CA VAL A 42 1.99 -3.02 1.78
C VAL A 42 3.14 -2.28 2.43
N VAL A 43 2.79 -1.38 3.35
CA VAL A 43 3.73 -0.66 4.21
C VAL A 43 3.40 -1.01 5.65
N GLU A 44 4.32 -1.71 6.31
CA GLU A 44 4.14 -2.12 7.71
C GLU A 44 4.17 -0.93 8.66
N LYS A 45 3.27 -0.90 9.64
CA LYS A 45 3.27 0.08 10.73
C LYS A 45 4.06 -0.40 11.94
N ALA A 46 3.96 -1.68 12.27
CA ALA A 46 4.64 -2.28 13.42
C ALA A 46 6.08 -2.75 13.11
N GLY A 47 6.42 -2.81 11.82
CA GLY A 47 7.72 -3.27 11.33
C GLY A 47 8.38 -2.26 10.40
N LYS A 48 9.37 -2.74 9.63
CA LYS A 48 10.06 -1.94 8.61
C LYS A 48 9.80 -2.43 7.18
N GLY A 49 8.96 -3.44 7.00
CA GLY A 49 8.69 -4.06 5.72
C GLY A 49 7.94 -3.15 4.74
N ILE A 50 8.38 -3.18 3.50
CA ILE A 50 7.69 -2.65 2.33
C ILE A 50 7.72 -3.76 1.28
N PHE A 51 6.55 -4.25 0.87
CA PHE A 51 6.49 -5.41 -0.02
C PHE A 51 5.20 -5.43 -0.83
N LEU A 52 5.17 -6.29 -1.85
CA LEU A 52 3.96 -6.57 -2.61
C LEU A 52 3.26 -7.80 -2.07
N ALA A 53 1.95 -7.72 -1.93
CA ALA A 53 1.11 -8.83 -1.51
C ALA A 53 -0.10 -8.96 -2.41
N ARG A 54 -0.42 -10.21 -2.79
CA ARG A 54 -1.72 -10.53 -3.38
C ARG A 54 -2.68 -10.90 -2.24
N LEU A 55 -3.66 -10.03 -2.00
CA LEU A 55 -4.61 -10.16 -0.91
C LEU A 55 -5.97 -10.55 -1.47
N ALA A 56 -6.11 -11.85 -1.79
CA ALA A 56 -7.37 -12.38 -2.23
C ALA A 56 -8.47 -12.12 -1.17
N PRO A 57 -9.72 -11.83 -1.59
CA PRO A 57 -10.82 -11.48 -0.69
C PRO A 57 -11.03 -12.47 0.47
N ASP A 58 -10.73 -13.75 0.21
CA ASP A 58 -10.95 -14.85 1.14
C ASP A 58 -9.86 -14.96 2.21
N LEU A 59 -8.64 -14.48 1.94
CA LEU A 59 -7.48 -14.64 2.83
C LEU A 59 -7.29 -13.45 3.77
N LEU A 60 -7.48 -12.23 3.26
CA LEU A 60 -7.22 -10.99 3.98
C LEU A 60 -8.18 -9.90 3.52
N ARG A 61 -9.19 -9.57 4.36
CA ARG A 61 -10.04 -8.41 4.13
C ARG A 61 -9.24 -7.13 4.36
N VAL A 62 -8.96 -6.41 3.28
CA VAL A 62 -8.54 -5.01 3.33
C VAL A 62 -9.73 -4.20 3.87
N LYS A 63 -9.55 -3.54 5.01
CA LYS A 63 -10.56 -2.68 5.61
C LYS A 63 -10.39 -1.26 5.10
N PRO A 64 -11.43 -0.60 4.58
CA PRO A 64 -11.35 0.79 4.17
C PRO A 64 -10.98 1.68 5.36
N LEU A 65 -10.30 2.79 5.06
CA LEU A 65 -9.97 3.82 6.03
C LEU A 65 -10.97 4.97 5.96
N ALA A 66 -11.12 5.72 7.06
CA ALA A 66 -11.80 7.00 7.03
C ALA A 66 -10.95 8.06 6.29
N PRO A 67 -11.54 9.10 5.68
CA PRO A 67 -10.81 10.08 4.86
C PRO A 67 -9.62 10.76 5.54
N ASP A 68 -9.69 10.99 6.85
CA ASP A 68 -8.59 11.53 7.66
C ASP A 68 -7.43 10.52 7.78
N LYS A 69 -7.75 9.25 8.01
CA LYS A 69 -6.78 8.15 8.11
C LYS A 69 -6.16 7.77 6.79
N GLU A 70 -6.91 7.96 5.72
CA GLU A 70 -6.45 7.86 4.35
C GLU A 70 -5.29 8.82 4.07
N GLN A 71 -5.39 10.08 4.47
CA GLN A 71 -4.32 11.05 4.30
C GLN A 71 -3.10 10.73 5.18
N GLU A 72 -3.34 10.30 6.43
CA GLU A 72 -2.29 9.83 7.35
C GLU A 72 -1.51 8.66 6.72
N ALA A 73 -2.21 7.68 6.14
CA ALA A 73 -1.60 6.52 5.51
C ALA A 73 -0.71 6.90 4.31
N ARG A 74 -1.19 7.81 3.45
CA ARG A 74 -0.41 8.31 2.30
C ARG A 74 0.87 9.01 2.73
N LEU A 75 0.77 9.90 3.71
CA LEU A 75 1.93 10.61 4.26
C LEU A 75 2.93 9.64 4.89
N TYR A 76 2.45 8.69 5.68
CA TYR A 76 3.27 7.65 6.29
C TYR A 76 3.99 6.81 5.22
N ALA A 77 3.26 6.29 4.23
CA ALA A 77 3.84 5.49 3.16
C ALA A 77 4.91 6.25 2.38
N ARG A 78 4.65 7.54 2.06
CA ARG A 78 5.64 8.39 1.39
C ARG A 78 6.93 8.52 2.21
N GLN A 79 6.82 8.78 3.51
CA GLN A 79 7.99 8.87 4.39
C GLN A 79 8.77 7.54 4.44
N ARG A 80 8.07 6.41 4.58
CA ARG A 80 8.68 5.08 4.65
C ARG A 80 9.37 4.68 3.36
N LEU A 81 8.74 4.93 2.22
CA LEU A 81 9.32 4.66 0.90
C LEU A 81 10.57 5.52 0.64
N ALA A 82 10.57 6.79 1.03
CA ALA A 82 11.75 7.66 0.93
C ALA A 82 12.89 7.15 1.84
N GLN A 83 12.59 6.76 3.08
CA GLN A 83 13.57 6.16 4.00
C GLN A 83 14.17 4.85 3.47
N ALA A 84 13.41 4.10 2.66
CA ALA A 84 13.86 2.87 2.03
C ALA A 84 14.62 3.10 0.70
N GLY A 85 14.77 4.36 0.25
CA GLY A 85 15.40 4.69 -1.02
C GLY A 85 14.59 4.26 -2.25
N LEU A 86 13.28 4.12 -2.11
CA LEU A 86 12.36 3.68 -3.17
C LEU A 86 11.64 4.84 -3.89
N LEU A 87 11.75 6.08 -3.37
CA LEU A 87 11.05 7.27 -3.87
C LEU A 87 11.97 8.34 -4.47
#